data_AF-A0A7Z6QQG0-F1
#
_entry.id   AF-A0A7Z6QQG0-F1
#
_cell.length_a   1.000
_cell.length_b   1.000
_cell.length_c   1.000
_cell.angle_alpha   90.00
_cell.angle_beta   90.00
_cell.angle_gamma   90.00
#
_symmetry.space_group_name_H-M   'P 1'
#
loop_
_entity.id
_entity.type
_entity.pdbx_description
1 polymer ?
#
loop_
_entity_poly.entity_id
_entity_poly.type
_entity_poly.pdbx_seq_one_letter_code
_entity_poly.pdbx_strand_id
1 'polypeptide(L)'
;MSPSTSTPASPSTPGERAWALFQVLKSKELIPEGYVEQLTQLMEHGWSPENGARVVAKAWVDPQFRALLLKDGTAACAQFGYTGPQGEYIVALEDTSEVKNVIVCSLCSCTNWPVLGLPPEWYKGFEFRARLVREGRTVLRELGTELPSDVVVKVWDTSAESRYLVLPVRPEGSEHMSEEQLQTLVTKDVLIGVALPRVD
;
A
#
# COMPACT_ATOMS: atom_id res chain seq x y z
N MET A 1 15.10 28.74 -54.40
CA MET A 1 14.73 27.52 -53.65
C MET A 1 14.60 27.93 -52.19
N SER A 2 13.38 28.12 -51.70
CA SER A 2 13.15 28.47 -50.30
C SER A 2 13.34 27.22 -49.43
N PRO A 3 14.09 27.27 -48.32
CA PRO A 3 14.27 26.12 -47.46
C PRO A 3 12.95 25.81 -46.74
N SER A 4 12.44 24.59 -46.91
CA SER A 4 11.30 24.10 -46.14
C SER A 4 11.74 23.96 -44.68
N THR A 5 11.27 24.86 -43.83
CA THR A 5 11.35 24.70 -42.38
C THR A 5 10.41 23.57 -41.97
N SER A 6 10.93 22.36 -41.84
CA SER A 6 10.18 21.27 -41.22
C SER A 6 9.99 21.61 -39.74
N THR A 7 8.76 21.94 -39.34
CA THR A 7 8.39 22.04 -37.94
C THR A 7 8.69 20.69 -37.26
N PRO A 8 9.46 20.64 -36.16
CA PRO A 8 9.69 19.39 -35.45
C PRO A 8 8.34 18.86 -34.95
N ALA A 9 8.02 17.61 -35.28
CA ALA A 9 6.80 16.97 -34.82
C ALA A 9 6.77 16.94 -33.29
N SER A 10 5.68 17.42 -32.70
CA SER A 10 5.47 17.28 -31.26
C SER A 10 5.47 15.80 -30.89
N PRO A 11 6.21 15.39 -29.85
CA PRO A 11 6.21 13.99 -29.43
C PRO A 11 4.82 13.61 -28.95
N SER A 12 4.37 12.40 -29.30
CA SER A 12 3.11 11.85 -28.82
C SER A 12 3.07 11.82 -27.28
N THR A 13 1.90 12.07 -26.71
CA THR A 13 1.62 11.96 -25.28
C THR A 13 1.65 10.49 -24.80
N PRO A 14 1.82 10.22 -23.50
CA PRO A 14 1.65 8.87 -22.95
C PRO A 14 0.28 8.24 -23.25
N GLY A 15 -0.80 9.04 -23.23
CA GLY A 15 -2.16 8.57 -23.51
C GLY A 15 -2.32 8.11 -24.97
N GLU A 16 -1.81 8.89 -25.93
CA GLU A 16 -1.84 8.51 -27.35
C GLU A 16 -1.04 7.22 -27.60
N ARG A 17 0.12 7.07 -26.96
CA ARG A 17 0.93 5.83 -27.06
C ARG A 17 0.23 4.63 -26.42
N ALA A 18 -0.39 4.81 -25.26
CA ALA A 18 -1.15 3.75 -24.59
C ALA A 18 -2.34 3.29 -25.46
N TRP A 19 -3.07 4.23 -26.06
CA TRP A 19 -4.15 3.91 -26.98
C TRP A 19 -3.66 3.18 -28.23
N ALA A 20 -2.56 3.62 -28.84
CA ALA A 20 -1.97 2.94 -29.98
C ALA A 20 -1.56 1.49 -29.63
N LEU A 21 -0.94 1.28 -28.46
CA LEU A 21 -0.58 -0.05 -27.97
C LEU A 21 -1.83 -0.92 -27.75
N PHE A 22 -2.87 -0.37 -27.11
CA PHE A 22 -4.14 -1.07 -26.90
C PHE A 22 -4.76 -1.54 -28.22
N GLN A 23 -4.78 -0.69 -29.26
CA GLN A 23 -5.30 -1.06 -30.58
C GLN A 23 -4.51 -2.22 -31.21
N VAL A 24 -3.18 -2.21 -31.10
CA VAL A 24 -2.32 -3.29 -31.62
C VAL A 24 -2.52 -4.60 -30.84
N LEU A 25 -2.64 -4.54 -29.52
CA LEU A 25 -2.86 -5.73 -28.70
C LEU A 25 -4.26 -6.32 -28.93
N LYS A 26 -5.28 -5.46 -29.07
CA LYS A 26 -6.65 -5.86 -29.39
C LYS A 26 -6.76 -6.51 -30.78
N SER A 27 -6.11 -5.93 -31.81
CA SER A 27 -6.15 -6.50 -33.17
C SER A 27 -5.43 -7.85 -33.28
N LYS A 28 -4.51 -8.14 -32.35
CA LYS A 28 -3.84 -9.43 -32.20
C LYS A 28 -4.59 -10.40 -31.28
N GLU A 29 -5.79 -10.05 -30.81
CA GLU A 29 -6.60 -10.88 -29.91
C GLU A 29 -5.88 -11.21 -28.57
N LEU A 30 -4.96 -10.35 -28.13
CA LEU A 30 -4.18 -10.54 -26.89
C LEU A 30 -4.84 -9.92 -25.65
N ILE A 31 -5.94 -9.20 -25.83
CA ILE A 31 -6.73 -8.61 -24.75
C ILE A 31 -8.11 -9.28 -24.79
N PRO A 32 -8.45 -10.14 -23.82
CA PRO A 32 -9.77 -10.73 -23.72
C PRO A 32 -10.86 -9.64 -23.62
N GLU A 33 -12.05 -9.95 -24.13
CA GLU A 33 -13.20 -9.05 -24.01
C GLU A 33 -13.51 -8.75 -22.54
N GLY A 34 -13.74 -7.47 -22.22
CA GLY A 34 -14.06 -7.02 -20.86
C GLY A 34 -12.87 -6.99 -19.88
N TYR A 35 -11.67 -7.40 -20.29
CA TYR A 35 -10.53 -7.52 -19.37
C TYR A 35 -10.14 -6.18 -18.72
N VAL A 36 -10.06 -5.11 -19.51
CA VAL A 36 -9.65 -3.78 -19.02
C VAL A 36 -10.69 -3.24 -18.05
N GLU A 37 -11.97 -3.40 -18.39
CA GLU A 37 -13.10 -2.97 -17.57
C GLU A 37 -13.13 -3.73 -16.24
N GLN A 38 -12.98 -5.06 -16.27
CA GLN A 38 -12.94 -5.90 -15.06
C GLN A 38 -11.76 -5.54 -14.15
N LEU A 39 -10.58 -5.34 -14.73
CA LEU A 39 -9.40 -4.93 -13.97
C LEU A 39 -9.57 -3.53 -13.35
N THR A 40 -10.20 -2.61 -14.09
CA THR A 40 -10.50 -1.26 -13.59
C THR A 40 -11.46 -1.31 -12.40
N GLN A 41 -12.54 -2.10 -12.50
CA GLN A 41 -13.48 -2.31 -11.40
C GLN A 41 -12.80 -2.93 -10.17
N LEU A 42 -11.91 -3.90 -10.36
CA LEU A 42 -11.15 -4.49 -9.27
C LEU A 42 -10.23 -3.47 -8.59
N MET A 43 -9.54 -2.63 -9.38
CA MET A 43 -8.66 -1.57 -8.89
C MET A 43 -9.42 -0.47 -8.14
N GLU A 44 -10.61 -0.09 -8.62
CA GLU A 44 -11.42 1.00 -8.04
C GLU A 44 -12.20 0.57 -6.79
N HIS A 45 -12.64 -0.70 -6.73
CA HIS A 45 -13.60 -1.13 -5.71
C HIS A 45 -13.15 -2.36 -4.90
N GLY A 46 -12.31 -3.23 -5.44
CA GLY A 46 -11.88 -4.44 -4.74
C GLY A 46 -10.64 -4.24 -3.86
N TRP A 47 -9.68 -3.46 -4.32
CA TRP A 47 -8.41 -3.22 -3.64
C TRP A 47 -8.46 -1.93 -2.80
N SER A 48 -8.89 -2.07 -1.54
CA SER A 48 -9.11 -0.94 -0.62
C SER A 48 -8.26 -1.05 0.65
N PRO A 49 -7.73 0.06 1.18
CA PRO A 49 -7.16 0.12 2.53
C PRO A 49 -8.14 -0.29 3.64
N GLU A 50 -9.46 -0.19 3.41
CA GLU A 50 -10.47 -0.61 4.39
C GLU A 50 -10.39 -2.12 4.69
N ASN A 51 -9.91 -2.92 3.73
CA ASN A 51 -9.67 -4.34 3.92
C ASN A 51 -8.59 -4.57 5.00
N GLY A 52 -7.46 -3.84 4.90
CA GLY A 52 -6.40 -3.90 5.91
C GLY A 52 -6.82 -3.30 7.25
N ALA A 53 -7.65 -2.25 7.23
CA ALA A 53 -8.23 -1.69 8.44
C ALA A 53 -9.06 -2.72 9.21
N ARG A 54 -9.89 -3.51 8.49
CA ARG A 54 -10.66 -4.61 9.08
C ARG A 54 -9.75 -5.69 9.66
N VAL A 55 -8.68 -6.07 8.95
CA VAL A 55 -7.69 -7.04 9.44
C VAL A 55 -7.04 -6.57 10.75
N VAL A 56 -6.64 -5.30 10.83
CA VAL A 56 -6.05 -4.70 12.03
C VAL A 56 -7.07 -4.63 13.18
N ALA A 57 -8.28 -4.15 12.93
CA ALA A 57 -9.32 -4.04 13.95
C ALA A 57 -9.67 -5.42 14.55
N LYS A 58 -9.82 -6.45 13.70
CA LYS A 58 -10.02 -7.83 14.15
C LYS A 58 -8.86 -8.29 15.04
N ALA A 59 -7.62 -8.03 14.64
CA ALA A 59 -6.43 -8.40 15.42
C ALA A 59 -6.31 -7.67 16.76
N TRP A 60 -6.91 -6.48 16.91
CA TRP A 60 -6.95 -5.77 18.18
C TRP A 60 -7.95 -6.33 19.19
N VAL A 61 -9.02 -6.97 18.72
CA VAL A 61 -10.10 -7.50 19.59
C VAL A 61 -10.08 -9.03 19.72
N ASP A 62 -9.36 -9.73 18.85
CA ASP A 62 -9.29 -11.20 18.82
C ASP A 62 -7.82 -11.66 18.90
N PRO A 63 -7.36 -12.11 20.08
CA PRO A 63 -6.00 -12.58 20.29
C PRO A 63 -5.64 -13.81 19.44
N GLN A 64 -6.60 -14.68 19.09
CA GLN A 64 -6.35 -15.85 18.26
C GLN A 64 -6.11 -15.44 16.81
N PHE A 65 -6.96 -14.53 16.29
CA PHE A 65 -6.77 -13.96 14.96
C PHE A 65 -5.45 -13.18 14.87
N ARG A 66 -5.10 -12.40 15.91
CA ARG A 66 -3.82 -11.70 16.01
C ARG A 66 -2.64 -12.65 15.90
N ALA A 67 -2.66 -13.75 16.66
CA ALA A 67 -1.61 -14.76 16.62
C ALA A 67 -1.49 -15.41 15.23
N LEU A 68 -2.60 -15.64 14.54
CA LEU A 68 -2.59 -16.11 13.17
C LEU A 68 -1.99 -15.06 12.22
N LEU A 69 -2.43 -13.81 12.28
CA LEU A 69 -1.95 -12.71 11.42
C LEU A 69 -0.43 -12.55 11.49
N LEU A 70 0.14 -12.61 12.70
CA LEU A 70 1.59 -12.49 12.91
C LEU A 70 2.38 -13.73 12.45
N LYS A 71 1.75 -14.90 12.47
CA LYS A 71 2.36 -16.15 12.02
C LYS A 71 2.28 -16.33 10.50
N ASP A 72 1.13 -16.02 9.92
CA ASP A 72 0.79 -16.22 8.51
C ASP A 72 -0.26 -15.19 8.09
N GLY A 73 0.24 -14.05 7.60
CA GLY A 73 -0.61 -12.95 7.16
C GLY A 73 -1.46 -13.31 5.94
N THR A 74 -0.96 -14.19 5.06
CA THR A 74 -1.72 -14.68 3.89
C THR A 74 -2.94 -15.47 4.36
N ALA A 75 -2.76 -16.44 5.26
CA ALA A 75 -3.85 -17.24 5.79
C ALA A 75 -4.88 -16.39 6.57
N ALA A 76 -4.42 -15.41 7.35
CA ALA A 76 -5.30 -14.49 8.06
C ALA A 76 -6.16 -13.65 7.10
N CYS A 77 -5.54 -13.03 6.09
CA CYS A 77 -6.24 -12.20 5.10
C CYS A 77 -7.20 -13.04 4.23
N ALA A 78 -6.85 -14.30 3.93
CA ALA A 78 -7.70 -15.21 3.17
C ALA A 78 -9.04 -15.53 3.86
N GLN A 79 -9.15 -15.44 5.19
CA GLN A 79 -10.43 -15.61 5.90
C GLN A 79 -11.49 -14.58 5.49
N PHE A 80 -11.06 -13.43 4.98
CA PHE A 80 -11.92 -12.35 4.47
C PHE A 80 -12.01 -12.33 2.94
N GLY A 81 -11.35 -13.26 2.25
CA GLY A 81 -11.24 -13.27 0.79
C GLY A 81 -10.21 -12.27 0.22
N TYR A 82 -9.39 -11.64 1.07
CA TYR A 82 -8.36 -10.69 0.63
C TYR A 82 -7.13 -11.44 0.09
N THR A 83 -7.27 -11.91 -1.14
CA THR A 83 -6.27 -12.70 -1.88
C THR A 83 -6.08 -12.12 -3.27
N GLY A 84 -5.08 -12.60 -4.01
CA GLY A 84 -4.87 -12.25 -5.41
C GLY A 84 -3.53 -11.55 -5.64
N PRO A 85 -3.41 -10.80 -6.75
CA PRO A 85 -2.13 -10.28 -7.21
C PRO A 85 -1.55 -9.29 -6.21
N GLN A 86 -0.23 -9.34 -6.02
CA GLN A 86 0.49 -8.51 -5.06
C GLN A 86 -0.02 -8.70 -3.61
N GLY A 87 -0.47 -9.90 -3.29
CA GLY A 87 -0.93 -10.33 -1.97
C GLY A 87 -0.77 -11.83 -1.76
N GLU A 88 0.09 -12.47 -2.55
CA GLU A 88 0.35 -13.91 -2.51
C GLU A 88 1.10 -14.30 -1.23
N TYR A 89 1.96 -13.41 -0.72
CA TYR A 89 2.80 -13.63 0.46
C TYR A 89 2.72 -12.43 1.42
N ILE A 90 1.68 -12.40 2.25
CA ILE A 90 1.41 -11.29 3.17
C ILE A 90 2.12 -11.52 4.51
N VAL A 91 2.82 -10.49 4.98
CA VAL A 91 3.51 -10.49 6.27
C VAL A 91 3.05 -9.29 7.10
N ALA A 92 2.49 -9.55 8.28
CA ALA A 92 2.16 -8.49 9.23
C ALA A 92 3.39 -8.08 10.04
N LEU A 93 3.62 -6.78 10.15
CA LEU A 93 4.71 -6.16 10.88
C LEU A 93 4.16 -5.52 12.15
N GLU A 94 4.44 -6.11 13.31
CA GLU A 94 3.91 -5.65 14.60
C GLU A 94 4.66 -4.43 15.11
N ASP A 95 3.94 -3.32 15.28
CA ASP A 95 4.41 -2.20 16.09
C ASP A 95 4.26 -2.50 17.58
N THR A 96 5.17 -1.97 18.38
CA THR A 96 5.13 -2.02 19.85
C THR A 96 5.38 -0.63 20.43
N SER A 97 5.35 -0.48 21.75
CA SER A 97 5.78 0.76 22.42
C SER A 97 7.23 1.14 22.13
N GLU A 98 8.06 0.19 21.69
CA GLU A 98 9.49 0.38 21.45
C GLU A 98 9.86 0.31 19.96
N VAL A 99 8.96 -0.13 19.09
CA VAL A 99 9.24 -0.38 17.66
C VAL A 99 8.15 0.20 16.78
N LYS A 100 8.53 1.05 15.83
CA LYS A 100 7.70 1.50 14.71
C LYS A 100 8.21 0.89 13.41
N ASN A 101 7.38 0.12 12.72
CA ASN A 101 7.65 -0.37 11.39
C ASN A 101 7.12 0.62 10.34
N VAL A 102 7.85 0.76 9.24
CA VAL A 102 7.43 1.54 8.07
C VAL A 102 7.87 0.82 6.80
N ILE A 103 7.00 0.78 5.80
CA ILE A 103 7.18 0.01 4.57
C ILE A 103 7.63 0.93 3.42
N VAL A 104 8.53 0.43 2.59
CA VAL A 104 8.97 1.07 1.34
C VAL A 104 9.23 0.02 0.27
N CYS A 105 9.24 0.44 -0.98
CA CYS A 105 9.82 -0.31 -2.08
C CYS A 105 10.83 0.62 -2.78
N SER A 106 12.08 0.55 -2.35
CA SER A 106 13.12 1.47 -2.84
C SER A 106 13.33 1.33 -4.36
N LEU A 107 13.13 0.13 -4.90
CA LEU A 107 13.39 -0.21 -6.29
C LEU A 107 12.25 0.20 -7.25
N CYS A 108 11.00 0.19 -6.80
CA CYS A 108 9.86 0.56 -7.66
C CYS A 108 8.66 1.08 -6.86
N SER A 109 7.68 0.24 -6.54
CA SER A 109 6.38 0.66 -6.01
C SER A 109 5.55 -0.46 -5.40
N CYS A 110 6.17 -1.57 -5.00
CA CYS A 110 5.46 -2.75 -4.49
C CYS A 110 4.62 -2.41 -3.25
N THR A 111 3.32 -2.75 -3.26
CA THR A 111 2.43 -2.70 -2.09
C THR A 111 1.48 -3.88 -2.08
N ASN A 112 0.89 -4.15 -0.92
CA ASN A 112 -0.07 -5.24 -0.75
C ASN A 112 -1.44 -4.85 -1.30
N TRP A 113 -1.76 -5.14 -2.55
CA TRP A 113 -3.00 -4.62 -3.17
C TRP A 113 -4.28 -5.09 -2.48
N PRO A 114 -4.44 -6.38 -2.10
CA PRO A 114 -5.67 -6.84 -1.47
C PRO A 114 -6.05 -6.12 -0.18
N VAL A 115 -5.08 -5.63 0.61
CA VAL A 115 -5.36 -5.00 1.92
C VAL A 115 -4.90 -3.55 2.07
N LEU A 116 -3.98 -3.05 1.23
CA LEU A 116 -3.55 -1.64 1.20
C LEU A 116 -4.08 -0.89 -0.03
N GLY A 117 -4.61 -1.56 -1.04
CA GLY A 117 -4.91 -0.94 -2.33
C GLY A 117 -3.68 -0.47 -3.10
N LEU A 118 -3.91 0.23 -4.22
CA LEU A 118 -2.84 0.73 -5.10
C LEU A 118 -1.98 1.82 -4.42
N PRO A 119 -0.66 1.83 -4.59
CA PRO A 119 0.22 2.78 -3.89
C PRO A 119 -0.13 4.24 -4.21
N PRO A 120 -0.16 5.14 -3.20
CA PRO A 120 -0.36 6.56 -3.42
C PRO A 120 0.84 7.16 -4.17
N GLU A 121 0.65 8.31 -4.79
CA GLU A 121 1.69 8.93 -5.62
C GLU A 121 2.99 9.20 -4.85
N TRP A 122 2.88 9.72 -3.63
CA TRP A 122 4.03 10.00 -2.78
C TRP A 122 4.86 8.76 -2.45
N TYR A 123 4.23 7.58 -2.36
CA TYR A 123 4.94 6.32 -2.07
C TYR A 123 5.82 5.89 -3.25
N LYS A 124 5.37 6.17 -4.48
CA LYS A 124 6.11 5.87 -5.72
C LYS A 124 7.20 6.90 -6.03
N GLY A 125 7.10 8.09 -5.42
CA GLY A 125 8.03 9.20 -5.57
C GLY A 125 9.45 8.85 -5.12
N PHE A 126 10.44 9.41 -5.82
CA PHE A 126 11.86 9.17 -5.51
C PHE A 126 12.24 9.75 -4.13
N GLU A 127 11.59 10.84 -3.74
CA GLU A 127 11.79 11.56 -2.50
C GLU A 127 11.53 10.65 -1.30
N PHE A 128 10.40 9.93 -1.31
CA PHE A 128 10.07 8.98 -0.25
C PHE A 128 10.99 7.76 -0.32
N ARG A 129 11.09 7.13 -1.50
CA ARG A 129 11.79 5.84 -1.67
C ARG A 129 13.28 5.90 -1.37
N ALA A 130 13.95 6.96 -1.79
CA ALA A 130 15.39 7.10 -1.59
C ALA A 130 15.75 7.51 -0.15
N ARG A 131 14.90 8.32 0.50
CA ARG A 131 15.19 8.87 1.82
C ARG A 131 14.76 7.95 2.96
N LEU A 132 13.62 7.27 2.85
CA LEU A 132 13.08 6.52 3.99
C LEU A 132 14.06 5.46 4.52
N VAL A 133 14.78 4.78 3.64
CA VAL A 133 15.79 3.77 4.01
C VAL A 133 17.03 4.33 4.70
N ARG A 134 17.32 5.63 4.53
CA ARG A 134 18.51 6.30 5.08
C ARG A 134 18.20 7.12 6.33
N GLU A 135 17.04 7.77 6.34
CA GLU A 135 16.67 8.80 7.31
C GLU A 135 15.21 8.64 7.77
N GLY A 136 14.79 7.38 8.00
CA GLY A 136 13.40 6.99 8.28
C GLY A 136 12.71 7.86 9.33
N ARG A 137 13.35 8.10 10.49
CA ARG A 137 12.77 8.96 11.53
C ARG A 137 12.54 10.40 11.06
N THR A 138 13.47 10.97 10.28
CA THR A 138 13.33 12.32 9.75
C THR A 138 12.16 12.41 8.76
N VAL A 139 12.05 11.42 7.86
CA VAL A 139 10.94 11.36 6.90
C VAL A 139 9.60 11.21 7.59
N LEU A 140 9.49 10.35 8.62
CA LEU A 140 8.26 10.22 9.41
C LEU A 140 7.85 11.55 10.06
N ARG A 141 8.81 12.28 10.64
CA ARG A 141 8.54 13.61 11.22
C ARG A 141 8.06 14.62 10.18
N GLU A 142 8.67 14.64 8.99
CA GLU A 142 8.26 15.52 7.87
C GLU A 142 6.85 15.19 7.37
N LEU A 143 6.43 13.94 7.48
CA LEU A 143 5.06 13.48 7.18
C LEU A 143 4.08 13.69 8.35
N GLY A 144 4.52 14.28 9.46
CA GLY A 144 3.68 14.62 10.62
C GLY A 144 3.64 13.57 11.73
N THR A 145 4.49 12.55 11.67
CA THR A 145 4.61 11.51 12.70
C THR A 145 5.91 11.67 13.48
N GLU A 146 5.81 12.39 14.59
CA GLU A 146 6.89 12.53 15.55
C GLU A 146 6.87 11.35 16.54
N LEU A 147 8.02 10.71 16.70
CA LEU A 147 8.18 9.54 17.58
C LEU A 147 9.18 9.87 18.69
N PRO A 148 8.96 9.36 19.92
CA PRO A 148 9.96 9.41 20.99
C PRO A 148 11.33 8.90 20.52
N SER A 149 12.39 9.47 21.08
CA SER A 149 13.76 9.23 20.62
C SER A 149 14.23 7.78 20.85
N ASP A 150 13.64 7.09 21.81
CA ASP A 150 13.89 5.70 22.19
C ASP A 150 13.13 4.67 21.33
N VAL A 151 12.07 5.06 20.62
CA VAL A 151 11.34 4.17 19.69
C VAL A 151 12.21 3.82 18.49
N VAL A 152 12.50 2.54 18.26
CA VAL A 152 13.26 2.07 17.10
C VAL A 152 12.40 2.14 15.84
N VAL A 153 12.87 2.84 14.81
CA VAL A 153 12.22 2.84 13.48
C VAL A 153 12.82 1.72 12.62
N LYS A 154 12.01 0.71 12.30
CA LYS A 154 12.37 -0.37 11.37
C LYS A 154 11.80 -0.11 9.99
N VAL A 155 12.67 0.10 9.02
CA VAL A 155 12.30 0.28 7.62
C VAL A 155 12.30 -1.07 6.92
N TRP A 156 11.17 -1.43 6.32
CA TRP A 156 10.99 -2.68 5.59
C TRP A 156 10.96 -2.40 4.09
N ASP A 157 12.08 -2.70 3.44
CA ASP A 157 12.20 -2.58 1.99
C ASP A 157 11.66 -3.83 1.29
N THR A 158 10.68 -3.63 0.43
CA THR A 158 10.02 -4.68 -0.34
C THR A 158 10.84 -4.99 -1.59
N SER A 159 11.80 -5.90 -1.42
CA SER A 159 12.74 -6.34 -2.48
C SER A 159 12.39 -7.69 -3.11
N ALA A 160 11.40 -8.41 -2.55
CA ALA A 160 10.89 -9.69 -3.03
C ALA A 160 9.36 -9.66 -3.13
N GLU A 161 8.72 -10.80 -3.43
CA GLU A 161 7.26 -10.91 -3.55
C GLU A 161 6.50 -10.92 -2.21
N SER A 162 7.21 -10.85 -1.08
CA SER A 162 6.56 -10.58 0.22
C SER A 162 5.90 -9.20 0.20
N ARG A 163 4.72 -9.08 0.79
CA ARG A 163 3.93 -7.85 0.82
C ARG A 163 3.54 -7.55 2.25
N TYR A 164 4.00 -6.41 2.74
CA TYR A 164 3.88 -6.07 4.15
C TYR A 164 2.58 -5.30 4.44
N LEU A 165 2.10 -5.46 5.67
CA LEU A 165 1.04 -4.68 6.31
C LEU A 165 1.54 -4.35 7.73
N VAL A 166 1.50 -3.09 8.14
CA VAL A 166 1.79 -2.75 9.54
C VAL A 166 0.57 -3.07 10.41
N LEU A 167 0.80 -3.83 11.49
CA LEU A 167 -0.13 -4.00 12.61
C LEU A 167 0.24 -2.96 13.68
N PRO A 168 -0.40 -1.79 13.71
CA PRO A 168 -0.12 -0.75 14.68
C PRO A 168 -0.51 -1.16 16.11
N VAL A 169 0.08 -0.50 17.11
CA VAL A 169 -0.42 -0.53 18.49
C VAL A 169 -1.83 0.07 18.52
N ARG A 170 -2.76 -0.58 19.23
CA ARG A 170 -4.10 -0.03 19.45
C ARG A 170 -3.99 1.28 20.22
N PRO A 171 -4.58 2.39 19.76
CA PRO A 171 -4.46 3.66 20.43
C PRO A 171 -5.17 3.63 21.80
N GLU A 172 -4.57 4.29 22.80
CA GLU A 172 -5.19 4.51 24.10
C GLU A 172 -6.52 5.25 23.97
N GLY A 173 -7.47 4.99 24.88
CA GLY A 173 -8.79 5.61 24.87
C GLY A 173 -9.78 4.91 23.94
N SER A 174 -9.37 3.88 23.21
CA SER A 174 -10.24 3.10 22.34
C SER A 174 -10.87 1.88 23.00
N GLU A 175 -10.67 1.64 24.31
CA GLU A 175 -11.00 0.38 25.00
C GLU A 175 -12.48 -0.01 24.89
N HIS A 176 -13.35 0.98 24.76
CA HIS A 176 -14.81 0.84 24.71
C HIS A 176 -15.37 0.74 23.28
N MET A 177 -14.52 0.91 22.26
CA MET A 177 -14.95 0.93 20.86
C MET A 177 -15.22 -0.49 20.34
N SER A 178 -16.24 -0.62 19.49
CA SER A 178 -16.51 -1.85 18.74
C SER A 178 -15.44 -2.12 17.68
N GLU A 179 -15.41 -3.33 17.11
CA GLU A 179 -14.49 -3.67 16.00
C GLU A 179 -14.67 -2.72 14.81
N GLU A 180 -15.92 -2.40 14.46
CA GLU A 180 -16.24 -1.48 13.35
C GLU A 180 -15.77 -0.06 13.63
N GLN A 181 -15.87 0.39 14.89
CA GLN A 181 -15.38 1.70 15.30
C GLN A 181 -13.85 1.74 15.32
N LEU A 182 -13.19 0.67 15.75
CA LEU A 182 -11.73 0.55 15.70
C LEU A 182 -11.20 0.57 14.26
N GLN A 183 -11.92 -0.05 13.33
CA GLN A 183 -11.57 -0.05 11.91
C GLN A 183 -11.41 1.37 11.36
N THR A 184 -12.24 2.32 11.80
CA THR A 184 -12.16 3.71 11.29
C THR A 184 -10.89 4.45 11.70
N LEU A 185 -10.16 3.94 12.70
CA LEU A 185 -8.89 4.54 13.18
C LEU A 185 -7.69 4.13 12.30
N VAL A 186 -7.88 3.16 11.40
CA VAL A 186 -6.80 2.57 10.61
C VAL A 186 -6.87 3.08 9.19
N THR A 187 -6.04 4.06 8.88
CA THR A 187 -5.91 4.61 7.53
C THR A 187 -4.83 3.88 6.72
N LYS A 188 -4.78 4.13 5.41
CA LYS A 188 -3.70 3.64 4.57
C LYS A 188 -2.30 4.00 5.09
N ASP A 189 -2.16 5.22 5.59
CA ASP A 189 -0.90 5.74 6.13
C ASP A 189 -0.48 4.99 7.40
N VAL A 190 -1.45 4.58 8.21
CA VAL A 190 -1.23 3.68 9.35
C VAL A 190 -0.76 2.30 8.87
N LEU A 191 -1.40 1.75 7.84
CA LEU A 191 -1.06 0.43 7.27
C LEU A 191 0.31 0.39 6.59
N ILE A 192 0.77 1.51 6.00
CA ILE A 192 2.13 1.66 5.48
C ILE A 192 3.13 1.92 6.62
N GLY A 193 2.65 2.49 7.72
CA GLY A 193 3.43 2.80 8.91
C GLY A 193 4.00 4.22 8.95
N VAL A 194 3.50 5.12 8.10
CA VAL A 194 3.89 6.55 8.12
C VAL A 194 3.07 7.39 9.09
N ALA A 195 1.96 6.85 9.61
CA ALA A 195 1.10 7.47 10.61
C ALA A 195 0.83 6.53 11.81
N LEU A 196 0.29 7.10 12.88
CA LEU A 196 -0.26 6.38 14.03
C LEU A 196 -1.79 6.44 14.01
N PRO A 197 -2.51 5.38 14.39
CA PRO A 197 -3.94 5.46 14.60
C PRO A 197 -4.25 6.41 15.76
N ARG A 198 -5.35 7.15 15.70
CA ARG A 198 -5.75 8.11 16.73
C ARG A 198 -7.22 7.97 17.04
N VAL A 199 -7.58 8.09 18.31
CA VAL A 199 -8.95 8.36 18.76
C VAL A 199 -9.10 9.88 18.74
N ASP A 200 -10.08 10.39 18.01
CA ASP A 200 -10.42 11.81 17.99
C ASP A 200 -11.04 12.28 19.32
#